data_AF-A0A0N5CII6-F1
#
_entry.id   AF-A0A0N5CII6-F1
#
_cell.length_a   1.000
_cell.length_b   1.000
_cell.length_c   1.000
_cell.angle_alpha   90.00
_cell.angle_beta   90.00
_cell.angle_gamma   90.00
#
_symmetry.space_group_name_H-M   'P 1'
#
loop_
_entity.id
_entity.type
_entity.pdbx_description
1 polymer ?
#
loop_
_entity_poly.entity_id
_entity_poly.type
_entity_poly.pdbx_seq_one_letter_code
_entity_poly.pdbx_strand_id
1 'polypeptide(L)'
;MATSGYLQSAGVVTSALNQIKNENLLPNYNYTFHTFYDDCLGPNASSGAFELIHNHKVDVIFGSTCNSAAIRSTIMAKFYSVPTFIWGAVSTSDVADLNRLPNIFSTYAIFFSLGVATVDVLEHFNWT
;
A
#
# COMPACT_ATOMS: atom_id res chain seq x y z
N MET A 1 8.11 13.44 -11.34
CA MET A 1 7.36 12.52 -12.21
C MET A 1 7.50 11.13 -11.60
N ALA A 2 6.64 10.79 -10.63
CA ALA A 2 6.77 9.61 -9.78
C ALA A 2 5.53 8.70 -9.95
N THR A 3 5.45 8.03 -11.09
CA THR A 3 4.42 7.02 -11.42
C THR A 3 5.02 5.61 -11.56
N SER A 4 6.30 5.43 -11.18
CA SER A 4 7.05 4.18 -11.42
C SER A 4 6.38 2.96 -10.81
N GLY A 5 5.79 3.08 -9.62
CA GLY A 5 5.12 1.98 -8.94
C GLY A 5 3.99 1.39 -9.80
N TYR A 6 2.99 2.19 -10.14
CA TYR A 6 1.84 1.73 -10.93
C TYR A 6 2.25 1.24 -12.32
N LEU A 7 3.08 1.98 -13.05
CA LEU A 7 3.47 1.58 -14.42
C LEU A 7 4.19 0.22 -14.46
N GLN A 8 4.96 -0.10 -13.42
CA GLN A 8 5.72 -1.35 -13.37
C GLN A 8 4.95 -2.49 -12.71
N SER A 9 3.98 -2.22 -11.83
CA SER A 9 3.28 -3.26 -11.06
C SER A 9 1.83 -3.49 -11.47
N ALA A 10 1.13 -2.53 -12.09
CA ALA A 10 -0.31 -2.64 -12.34
C ALA A 10 -0.67 -3.82 -13.27
N GLY A 11 0.20 -4.16 -14.22
CA GLY A 11 -0.01 -5.30 -15.12
C GLY A 11 -0.05 -6.66 -14.42
N VAL A 12 0.61 -6.79 -13.25
CA VAL A 12 0.57 -8.05 -12.49
C VAL A 12 -0.79 -8.25 -11.83
N VAL A 13 -1.49 -7.16 -11.47
CA VAL A 13 -2.79 -7.21 -10.78
C VAL A 13 -3.84 -7.84 -11.70
N THR A 14 -3.92 -7.41 -12.96
CA THR A 14 -4.86 -7.99 -13.93
C THR A 14 -4.53 -9.45 -14.26
N SER A 15 -3.24 -9.78 -14.31
CA SER A 15 -2.78 -11.16 -14.52
C SER A 15 -3.19 -12.09 -13.38
N ALA A 16 -2.98 -11.66 -12.13
CA ALA A 16 -3.40 -12.41 -10.94
C ALA A 16 -4.93 -12.60 -10.90
N LEU A 17 -5.70 -11.57 -11.26
CA LEU A 17 -7.17 -11.67 -11.33
C LEU A 17 -7.66 -12.65 -12.38
N ASN A 18 -7.01 -12.68 -13.55
CA ASN A 18 -7.33 -13.66 -14.58
C ASN A 18 -7.04 -15.08 -14.08
N GLN A 19 -5.95 -15.28 -13.35
CA GLN A 19 -5.63 -16.58 -12.77
C GLN A 19 -6.63 -17.01 -11.68
N ILE A 20 -7.02 -16.10 -10.78
CA ILE A 20 -8.07 -16.34 -9.76
C ILE A 20 -9.38 -16.80 -10.42
N LYS A 21 -9.76 -16.17 -11.54
CA LYS A 21 -10.95 -16.54 -12.31
C LYS A 21 -10.79 -17.90 -13.00
N ASN A 22 -9.65 -18.13 -13.65
CA ASN A 22 -9.39 -19.38 -14.38
C ASN A 22 -9.34 -20.59 -13.45
N GLU A 23 -8.78 -20.43 -12.26
CA GLU A 23 -8.69 -21.49 -11.24
C GLU A 23 -9.94 -21.59 -10.37
N ASN A 24 -10.92 -20.71 -10.58
CA ASN A 24 -12.17 -20.64 -9.82
C ASN A 24 -11.95 -20.61 -8.29
N LEU A 25 -10.95 -19.85 -7.83
CA LEU A 25 -10.57 -19.79 -6.41
C LEU A 25 -11.61 -19.10 -5.53
N LEU A 26 -12.38 -18.17 -6.11
CA LEU A 26 -13.39 -17.38 -5.41
C LEU A 26 -14.69 -17.34 -6.24
N PRO A 27 -15.44 -18.46 -6.31
CA PRO A 27 -16.69 -18.51 -7.06
C PRO A 27 -17.72 -17.56 -6.42
N ASN A 28 -18.53 -16.91 -7.27
CA ASN A 28 -19.64 -16.02 -6.88
C ASN A 28 -19.25 -14.65 -6.31
N TYR A 29 -18.00 -14.23 -6.46
CA TYR A 29 -17.59 -12.86 -6.14
C TYR A 29 -17.38 -12.03 -7.41
N ASN A 30 -17.91 -10.81 -7.39
CA ASN A 30 -17.67 -9.81 -8.44
C ASN A 30 -16.73 -8.74 -7.90
N TYR A 31 -15.58 -8.58 -8.55
CA TYR A 31 -14.56 -7.59 -8.18
C TYR A 31 -14.60 -6.41 -9.16
N THR A 32 -14.64 -5.20 -8.60
CA THR A 32 -14.54 -3.94 -9.36
C THR A 32 -13.34 -3.16 -8.86
N PHE A 33 -12.56 -2.59 -9.77
CA PHE A 33 -11.37 -1.83 -9.43
C PHE A 33 -11.52 -0.39 -9.93
N HIS A 34 -11.23 0.55 -9.04
CA HIS A 34 -11.13 1.97 -9.35
C HIS A 34 -9.70 2.41 -9.11
N THR A 35 -9.13 3.16 -10.06
CA THR A 35 -7.75 3.64 -9.98
C THR A 35 -7.76 5.16 -9.86
N PHE A 36 -6.95 5.67 -8.93
CA PHE A 36 -6.70 7.09 -8.76
C PHE A 36 -5.18 7.33 -8.73
N TYR A 37 -4.71 8.37 -9.42
CA TYR A 37 -3.29 8.72 -9.47
C TYR A 37 -3.02 9.89 -8.53
N ASP A 38 -2.28 9.63 -7.45
CA ASP A 38 -1.91 10.67 -6.48
C ASP A 38 -0.60 11.40 -6.82
N ASP A 39 0.14 10.95 -7.83
CA ASP A 39 1.46 11.47 -8.24
C ASP A 39 2.46 11.64 -7.09
N CYS A 40 2.34 10.81 -6.04
CA CYS A 40 3.10 10.89 -4.79
C CYS A 40 2.94 12.23 -4.05
N LEU A 41 1.85 12.95 -4.30
CA LEU A 41 1.50 14.19 -3.62
C LEU A 41 0.54 13.91 -2.46
N GLY A 42 0.91 14.33 -1.26
CA GLY A 42 0.09 14.14 -0.05
C GLY A 42 -1.36 14.65 -0.17
N PRO A 43 -1.61 15.86 -0.70
CA PRO A 43 -2.97 16.36 -0.90
C PRO A 43 -3.79 15.47 -1.84
N ASN A 44 -3.20 15.05 -2.96
CA ASN A 44 -3.87 14.19 -3.94
C ASN A 44 -4.14 12.79 -3.37
N ALA A 45 -3.25 12.27 -2.54
CA ALA A 45 -3.44 10.97 -1.89
C ALA A 45 -4.60 11.00 -0.89
N SER A 46 -4.73 12.08 -0.12
CA SER A 46 -5.87 12.29 0.77
C SER A 46 -7.17 12.47 -0.02
N SER A 47 -7.19 13.30 -1.08
CA SER A 47 -8.39 13.50 -1.89
C SER A 47 -8.78 12.24 -2.66
N GLY A 48 -7.80 11.49 -3.17
CA GLY A 48 -8.02 10.24 -3.88
C GLY A 48 -8.60 9.15 -2.98
N ALA A 49 -8.09 9.03 -1.75
CA ALA A 49 -8.70 8.13 -0.75
C ALA A 49 -10.15 8.51 -0.46
N PHE A 50 -10.44 9.81 -0.30
CA PHE A 50 -11.82 10.28 -0.10
C PHE A 50 -12.71 9.99 -1.32
N GLU A 51 -12.25 10.26 -2.54
CA GLU A 51 -12.96 10.00 -3.80
C GLU A 51 -13.31 8.51 -3.93
N LEU A 52 -12.33 7.63 -3.71
CA LEU A 52 -12.52 6.18 -3.79
C LEU A 52 -13.51 5.67 -2.74
N ILE A 53 -13.44 6.17 -1.51
CA ILE A 53 -14.33 5.73 -0.42
C ILE A 53 -15.73 6.31 -0.58
N HIS A 54 -15.85 7.61 -0.85
CA HIS A 54 -17.13 8.31 -0.84
C HIS A 54 -17.92 8.11 -2.13
N ASN A 55 -17.27 8.28 -3.29
CA ASN A 55 -17.95 8.24 -4.58
C ASN A 55 -17.97 6.82 -5.15
N HIS A 56 -16.86 6.09 -5.04
CA HIS A 56 -16.74 4.72 -5.57
C HIS A 56 -17.07 3.62 -4.57
N LYS A 57 -17.25 3.96 -3.28
CA LYS A 57 -17.65 3.04 -2.22
C LYS A 57 -16.77 1.79 -2.15
N VAL A 58 -15.45 1.98 -2.30
CA VAL A 58 -14.51 0.86 -2.24
C VAL A 58 -14.44 0.27 -0.83
N ASP A 59 -14.36 -1.06 -0.75
CA ASP A 59 -14.21 -1.78 0.51
C ASP A 59 -12.75 -1.83 1.00
N VAL A 60 -11.79 -1.69 0.08
CA VAL A 60 -10.35 -1.81 0.34
C VAL A 60 -9.59 -0.85 -0.57
N ILE A 61 -8.55 -0.21 -0.02
CA ILE A 61 -7.60 0.59 -0.81
C ILE A 61 -6.28 -0.16 -0.93
N PHE A 62 -5.73 -0.20 -2.15
CA PHE A 62 -4.36 -0.64 -2.40
C PHE A 62 -3.51 0.55 -2.85
N GLY A 63 -2.39 0.79 -2.15
CA GLY A 63 -1.56 1.99 -2.29
C GLY A 63 -1.73 2.97 -1.11
N SER A 64 -1.15 4.16 -1.13
CA SER A 64 -0.26 4.72 -2.17
C SER A 64 1.09 3.99 -2.28
N THR A 65 1.83 4.28 -3.37
CA THR A 65 3.13 3.68 -3.68
C THR A 65 4.34 4.45 -3.15
N CYS A 66 4.10 5.63 -2.56
CA CYS A 66 5.12 6.53 -2.05
C CYS A 66 4.93 6.76 -0.54
N ASN A 67 6.02 6.85 0.23
CA ASN A 67 5.99 6.96 1.69
C ASN A 67 4.99 8.02 2.21
N SER A 68 5.17 9.29 1.83
CA SER A 68 4.35 10.40 2.34
C SER A 68 2.88 10.28 1.93
N ALA A 69 2.62 9.94 0.67
CA ALA A 69 1.28 9.75 0.13
C ALA A 69 0.56 8.54 0.79
N ALA A 70 1.29 7.46 1.08
CA ALA A 70 0.75 6.27 1.73
C ALA A 70 0.25 6.59 3.14
N ILE A 71 1.02 7.34 3.93
CA ILE A 71 0.57 7.79 5.25
C ILE A 71 -0.67 8.69 5.14
N ARG A 72 -0.68 9.65 4.21
CA ARG A 72 -1.80 10.60 4.04
C ARG A 72 -3.10 9.94 3.59
N SER A 73 -3.03 9.02 2.64
CA SER A 73 -4.19 8.23 2.18
C SER A 73 -4.71 7.30 3.27
N THR A 74 -3.81 6.61 3.99
CA THR A 74 -4.18 5.73 5.11
C THR A 74 -4.88 6.49 6.24
N ILE A 75 -4.38 7.68 6.61
CA ILE A 75 -5.02 8.52 7.63
C ILE A 75 -6.43 8.90 7.19
N MET A 76 -6.66 9.22 5.92
CA MET A 76 -8.00 9.49 5.41
C MET A 76 -8.88 8.25 5.51
N ALA A 77 -8.39 7.10 5.05
CA ALA A 77 -9.11 5.82 5.09
C ALA A 77 -9.46 5.36 6.52
N LYS A 78 -8.63 5.73 7.52
CA LYS A 78 -8.86 5.43 8.94
C LYS A 78 -10.19 5.98 9.42
N PHE A 79 -10.57 7.19 9.01
CA PHE A 79 -11.84 7.82 9.42
C PHE A 79 -13.08 7.05 8.93
N TYR A 80 -12.92 6.27 7.86
CA TYR A 80 -13.98 5.46 7.27
C TYR A 80 -13.85 3.97 7.58
N SER A 81 -12.90 3.58 8.43
CA SER A 81 -12.61 2.17 8.76
C SER A 81 -12.30 1.30 7.52
N VAL A 82 -11.76 1.91 6.45
CA VAL A 82 -11.38 1.19 5.22
C VAL A 82 -9.93 0.73 5.33
N PRO A 83 -9.63 -0.57 5.20
CA PRO A 83 -8.27 -1.08 5.24
C PRO A 83 -7.46 -0.60 4.03
N THR A 84 -6.20 -0.26 4.27
CA THR A 84 -5.26 0.21 3.26
C THR A 84 -4.04 -0.70 3.18
N PHE A 85 -3.88 -1.37 2.04
CA PHE A 85 -2.71 -2.21 1.74
C PHE A 85 -1.71 -1.39 0.94
N ILE A 86 -0.67 -0.92 1.60
CA ILE A 86 0.39 -0.16 0.94
C ILE A 86 1.31 -1.13 0.20
N TRP A 87 1.74 -0.74 -1.00
CA TRP A 87 2.68 -1.49 -1.82
C TRP A 87 3.77 -0.58 -2.37
N GLY A 88 4.84 -1.17 -2.92
CA GLY A 88 5.89 -0.43 -3.61
C GLY A 88 7.00 0.05 -2.68
N ALA A 89 7.58 1.22 -2.96
CA ALA A 89 8.74 1.75 -2.23
C ALA A 89 8.37 2.41 -0.89
N VAL A 90 7.40 1.82 -0.18
CA VAL A 90 6.95 2.31 1.12
C VAL A 90 7.69 1.55 2.23
N SER A 91 8.86 2.05 2.60
CA SER A 91 9.70 1.47 3.67
C SER A 91 9.72 2.31 4.93
N THR A 92 8.92 3.38 5.03
CA THR A 92 8.94 4.23 6.22
C THR A 92 8.53 3.47 7.49
N SER A 93 9.28 3.65 8.58
CA SER A 93 8.98 3.04 9.89
C SER A 93 7.67 3.57 10.51
N ASP A 94 7.18 4.70 10.01
CA ASP A 94 5.89 5.31 10.36
C ASP A 94 4.69 4.36 10.17
N VAL A 95 4.82 3.36 9.30
CA VAL A 95 3.82 2.32 9.04
C VAL A 95 3.68 1.37 10.24
N ALA A 96 4.70 1.21 11.07
CA ALA A 96 4.69 0.33 12.24
C ALA A 96 3.90 0.91 13.43
N ASP A 97 3.54 2.20 13.40
CA ASP A 97 2.73 2.83 14.45
C ASP A 97 1.25 2.50 14.24
N LEU A 98 0.83 1.34 14.76
CA LEU A 98 -0.55 0.84 14.67
C LEU A 98 -1.54 1.65 15.53
N ASN A 99 -1.07 2.40 16.52
CA ASN A 99 -1.94 3.32 17.27
C ASN A 99 -2.36 4.49 16.37
N ARG A 100 -1.41 4.99 15.57
CA ARG A 100 -1.67 6.06 14.59
C ARG A 100 -2.41 5.53 13.37
N LEU A 101 -2.02 4.36 12.84
CA LEU A 101 -2.49 3.79 11.58
C LEU A 101 -3.03 2.35 11.79
N PRO A 102 -4.20 2.17 12.45
CA PRO A 102 -4.71 0.83 12.79
C PRO A 102 -5.21 0.03 11.59
N ASN A 103 -5.46 0.69 10.46
CA ASN A 103 -6.02 0.11 9.24
C ASN A 103 -4.97 -0.08 8.13
N ILE A 104 -3.67 0.01 8.45
CA ILE A 104 -2.59 -0.12 7.47
C ILE A 104 -2.05 -1.55 7.45
N PHE A 105 -1.77 -2.04 6.24
CA PHE A 105 -1.10 -3.31 6.01
C PHE A 105 0.06 -3.11 5.05
N SER A 106 1.27 -3.39 5.51
CA SER A 106 2.46 -3.31 4.65
C SER A 106 2.71 -4.64 3.94
N THR A 107 2.88 -4.57 2.62
CA THR A 107 3.38 -5.70 1.82
C THR A 107 4.90 -5.67 1.65
N TYR A 108 5.57 -4.63 2.13
CA TYR A 108 7.01 -4.39 1.95
C TYR A 108 7.74 -4.25 3.30
N ALA A 109 9.04 -4.55 3.31
CA ALA A 109 9.88 -4.40 4.49
C ALA A 109 10.12 -2.91 4.81
N ILE A 110 10.03 -2.57 6.09
CA ILE A 110 10.27 -1.21 6.61
C ILE A 110 11.74 -1.01 6.98
N PHE A 111 12.17 0.25 7.05
CA PHE A 111 13.54 0.64 7.41
C PHE A 111 13.95 0.13 8.79
N PHE A 112 13.01 -0.02 9.71
CA PHE A 112 13.29 -0.65 11.00
C PHE A 112 13.82 -2.08 10.83
N SER A 113 13.13 -2.92 10.06
CA SER A 113 13.57 -4.30 9.77
C SER A 113 14.90 -4.34 9.02
N LEU A 114 15.12 -3.40 8.09
CA LEU A 114 16.40 -3.27 7.38
C LEU A 114 17.54 -2.84 8.32
N GLY A 115 17.25 -1.97 9.29
CA GLY A 115 18.20 -1.54 10.31
C GLY A 115 18.63 -2.71 11.20
N VAL A 116 17.67 -3.51 11.68
CA VAL A 116 17.95 -4.75 12.43
C VAL A 116 18.82 -5.70 11.61
N ALA A 117 18.46 -5.97 10.36
CA ALA A 117 19.26 -6.82 9.48
C ALA A 117 20.68 -6.27 9.25
N THR A 118 20.85 -4.94 9.19
CA THR A 118 22.16 -4.33 9.05
C THR A 118 23.00 -4.55 10.29
N VAL A 119 22.43 -4.36 11.49
CA VAL A 119 23.12 -4.64 12.76
C VAL A 119 23.55 -6.10 12.85
N ASP A 120 22.66 -7.05 12.51
CA ASP A 120 22.99 -8.48 12.50
C ASP A 120 24.19 -8.80 11.58
N VAL A 121 24.28 -8.13 10.42
CA VAL A 121 25.42 -8.27 9.51
C VAL A 121 26.70 -7.69 10.11
N LEU A 122 26.62 -6.51 10.74
CA LEU A 122 27.78 -5.90 11.41
C LEU A 122 28.32 -6.80 12.53
N GLU A 123 27.41 -7.35 13.36
CA GLU A 123 27.76 -8.27 14.44
C GLU A 123 28.37 -9.58 13.88
N HIS A 124 27.79 -10.13 12.81
CA HIS A 124 28.31 -11.35 12.17
C HIS A 124 29.77 -11.21 11.73
N PHE A 125 30.16 -10.03 11.23
CA PHE A 125 31.52 -9.74 10.77
C PHE A 125 32.42 -9.06 11.82
N ASN A 126 31.93 -8.88 13.07
CA ASN A 126 32.60 -8.11 14.12
C ASN A 126 33.02 -6.69 13.67
N TRP A 127 32.17 -6.04 12.87
CA TRP A 127 32.34 -4.65 12.49
C TRP A 127 31.73 -3.79 13.60
N THR A 128 32.55 -3.45 14.60
CA THR A 128 32.22 -2.49 15.68
C THR A 128 32.39 -1.04 15.23
#